data_AF-A0AAD7KMK5-F1
#
_entry.id   AF-A0AAD7KMK5-F1
#
_cell.length_a   1.000
_cell.length_b   1.000
_cell.length_c   1.000
_cell.angle_alpha   90.00
_cell.angle_beta   90.00
_cell.angle_gamma   90.00
#
_symmetry.space_group_name_H-M   'P 1'
#
loop_
_entity.id
_entity.type
_entity.pdbx_description
1 polymer ?
#
loop_
_entity_poly.entity_id
_entity_poly.type
_entity_poly.pdbx_seq_one_letter_code
_entity_poly.pdbx_strand_id
1 'polypeptide(L)'
;MDTQRLVNHAFMSRKIGLRAKHLGLHRAICVLLGWDTVVPHDTITWVPHVLPDAEALAQKEDLILWPPLVIIHNISMSDNNPKNWKVITMETIEAVLRERLHKYFFDSHRGRADFEQVNSDNNKCSISEEPSIQGDMVESILYGYMGIAEDLDKVDFNTRMRILIKSKREIEDLEMLLSNLMKGNN
;
A
#
# COMPACT_ATOMS: atom_id res chain seq x y z
N MET A 1 -22.68 -10.48 -16.43
CA MET A 1 -23.34 -9.65 -15.40
C MET A 1 -23.35 -8.23 -15.93
N ASP A 2 -24.48 -7.52 -15.91
CA ASP A 2 -24.55 -6.13 -16.38
C ASP A 2 -24.05 -5.20 -15.27
N THR A 3 -22.76 -4.87 -15.33
CA THR A 3 -22.09 -4.10 -14.28
C THR A 3 -22.64 -2.69 -14.18
N GLN A 4 -23.04 -2.07 -15.30
CA GLN A 4 -23.64 -0.74 -15.30
C GLN A 4 -24.98 -0.72 -14.56
N ARG A 5 -25.82 -1.74 -14.74
CA ARG A 5 -27.07 -1.87 -13.98
C ARG A 5 -26.83 -2.06 -12.49
N LEU A 6 -25.81 -2.83 -12.11
CA LEU A 6 -25.45 -3.03 -10.70
C LEU A 6 -24.99 -1.72 -10.04
N VAL A 7 -24.11 -0.97 -10.72
CA VAL A 7 -23.60 0.31 -10.23
C VAL A 7 -24.72 1.33 -10.10
N ASN A 8 -25.62 1.41 -11.09
CA ASN A 8 -26.77 2.29 -11.02
C ASN A 8 -27.71 1.90 -9.86
N HIS A 9 -27.97 0.61 -9.65
CA HIS A 9 -28.74 0.15 -8.48
C HIS A 9 -28.08 0.56 -7.17
N ALA A 10 -26.77 0.33 -7.03
CA ALA A 10 -26.02 0.71 -5.84
C ALA A 10 -26.09 2.23 -5.61
N PHE A 11 -25.91 3.03 -6.66
CA PHE A 11 -25.99 4.49 -6.58
C PHE A 11 -27.39 5.01 -6.23
N MET A 12 -28.45 4.40 -6.75
CA MET A 12 -29.83 4.85 -6.57
C MET A 12 -30.52 4.30 -5.33
N SER A 13 -29.97 3.25 -4.70
CA SER A 13 -30.61 2.56 -3.59
C SER A 13 -30.80 3.45 -2.37
N ARG A 14 -32.05 3.57 -1.91
CA ARG A 14 -32.48 4.33 -0.72
C ARG A 14 -32.77 3.43 0.48
N LYS A 15 -32.29 2.19 0.48
CA LYS A 15 -32.54 1.25 1.57
C LYS A 15 -31.93 1.77 2.87
N ILE A 16 -32.80 1.95 3.88
CA ILE A 16 -32.46 2.54 5.17
C ILE A 16 -31.32 1.73 5.81
N GLY A 17 -30.33 2.44 6.37
CA GLY A 17 -29.17 1.84 7.04
C GLY A 17 -28.13 1.18 6.12
N LEU A 18 -28.36 1.13 4.80
CA LEU A 18 -27.43 0.50 3.84
C LEU A 18 -26.84 1.49 2.83
N ARG A 19 -27.15 2.79 2.93
CA ARG A 19 -26.69 3.82 1.97
C ARG A 19 -25.17 3.83 1.84
N ALA A 20 -24.45 3.84 2.96
CA ALA A 20 -22.98 3.81 2.95
C ALA A 20 -22.41 2.55 2.28
N LYS A 21 -23.02 1.38 2.51
CA LYS A 21 -22.60 0.13 1.88
C LYS A 21 -22.85 0.14 0.37
N HIS A 22 -24.00 0.65 -0.05
CA HIS A 22 -24.31 0.77 -1.48
C HIS A 22 -23.39 1.78 -2.18
N LEU A 23 -23.12 2.94 -1.58
CA LEU A 23 -22.17 3.90 -2.12
C LEU A 23 -20.73 3.37 -2.13
N GLY A 24 -20.35 2.58 -1.12
CA GLY A 24 -19.07 1.87 -1.11
C GLY A 24 -18.94 0.88 -2.26
N LEU A 25 -20.00 0.10 -2.55
CA LEU A 25 -20.02 -0.81 -3.69
C LEU A 25 -19.96 -0.06 -5.03
N HIS A 26 -20.72 1.03 -5.17
CA HIS A 26 -20.66 1.91 -6.34
C HIS A 26 -19.23 2.41 -6.59
N ARG A 27 -18.59 3.00 -5.57
CA ARG A 27 -17.22 3.50 -5.66
C ARG A 27 -16.23 2.40 -6.01
N ALA A 28 -16.33 1.24 -5.37
CA ALA A 28 -15.43 0.11 -5.64
C ALA A 28 -15.52 -0.35 -7.10
N ILE A 29 -16.72 -0.48 -7.65
CA ILE A 29 -16.90 -0.89 -9.04
C ILE A 29 -16.40 0.20 -10.00
N CYS A 30 -16.64 1.48 -9.71
CA CYS A 30 -16.10 2.58 -10.52
C CYS A 30 -14.58 2.52 -10.61
N VAL A 31 -13.86 2.40 -9.48
CA VAL A 31 -12.39 2.26 -9.46
C VAL A 31 -11.92 1.05 -10.27
N LEU A 32 -12.57 -0.11 -10.09
CA LEU A 32 -12.19 -1.34 -10.80
C LEU A 32 -12.33 -1.21 -12.33
N LEU A 33 -13.34 -0.46 -12.79
CA LEU A 33 -13.63 -0.26 -14.21
C LEU A 33 -12.97 1.00 -14.81
N GLY A 34 -12.18 1.74 -14.03
CA GLY A 34 -11.58 3.00 -14.49
C GLY A 34 -12.63 4.09 -14.77
N TRP A 35 -13.72 4.08 -14.00
CA TRP A 35 -14.77 5.10 -14.07
C TRP A 35 -14.62 6.13 -12.96
N ASP A 36 -15.10 7.34 -13.23
CA ASP A 36 -15.13 8.39 -12.23
C ASP A 36 -15.94 7.97 -11.00
N THR A 37 -15.36 8.27 -9.84
CA THR A 37 -15.94 7.99 -8.53
C THR A 37 -16.63 9.22 -7.95
N VAL A 38 -16.33 10.41 -8.47
CA VAL A 38 -16.98 11.65 -8.04
C VAL A 38 -18.39 11.67 -8.61
N VAL A 39 -19.37 11.78 -7.72
CA VAL A 39 -20.76 11.97 -8.14
C VAL A 39 -21.26 13.29 -7.60
N PRO A 40 -21.56 14.27 -8.48
CA PRO A 40 -22.13 15.55 -8.09
C PRO A 40 -23.44 15.38 -7.29
N HIS A 41 -23.66 16.26 -6.31
CA HIS A 41 -24.80 16.19 -5.39
C HIS A 41 -26.17 16.37 -6.07
N ASP A 42 -26.18 16.98 -7.25
CA ASP A 42 -27.34 17.25 -8.11
C ASP A 42 -27.58 16.13 -9.15
N THR A 43 -26.78 15.06 -9.14
CA THR A 43 -26.89 13.96 -10.11
C THR A 43 -28.17 13.16 -9.86
N ILE A 44 -29.18 13.38 -10.70
CA ILE A 44 -30.46 12.63 -10.69
C ILE A 44 -30.29 11.25 -11.35
N THR A 45 -29.45 11.18 -12.39
CA THR A 45 -29.18 9.96 -13.16
C THR A 45 -27.67 9.76 -13.29
N TRP A 46 -27.15 8.67 -12.74
CA TRP A 46 -25.73 8.35 -12.87
C TRP A 46 -25.42 7.70 -14.22
N VAL A 47 -24.35 8.16 -14.85
CA VAL A 47 -23.81 7.65 -16.11
C VAL A 47 -22.31 7.40 -15.90
N PRO A 48 -21.76 6.25 -16.32
CA PRO A 48 -20.34 5.99 -16.20
C PRO A 48 -19.54 6.99 -17.05
N HIS A 49 -18.60 7.68 -16.41
CA HIS A 49 -17.59 8.48 -17.09
C HIS A 49 -16.28 7.69 -17.06
N VAL A 50 -15.78 7.27 -18.22
CA VAL A 50 -14.51 6.55 -18.33
C VAL A 50 -13.36 7.54 -18.21
N LEU A 51 -12.46 7.29 -17.28
CA LEU A 51 -11.29 8.13 -17.07
C LEU A 51 -10.15 7.75 -18.04
N PRO A 52 -9.23 8.68 -18.34
CA PRO A 52 -7.96 8.35 -18.96
C PRO A 52 -7.19 7.28 -18.15
N ASP A 53 -6.42 6.43 -18.83
CA ASP A 53 -5.71 5.30 -18.19
C ASP A 53 -4.85 5.72 -17.00
N ALA A 54 -4.15 6.86 -17.10
CA ALA A 54 -3.32 7.38 -16.02
C ALA A 54 -4.14 7.76 -14.78
N GLU A 55 -5.32 8.35 -14.96
CA GLU A 55 -6.21 8.74 -13.86
C GLU A 55 -6.88 7.52 -13.24
N ALA A 56 -7.33 6.57 -14.07
CA ALA A 56 -7.87 5.30 -13.61
C ALA A 56 -6.83 4.49 -12.81
N LEU A 57 -5.58 4.46 -13.28
CA LEU A 57 -4.48 3.81 -12.58
C LEU A 57 -4.18 4.51 -11.24
N ALA A 58 -4.10 5.84 -11.24
CA ALA A 58 -3.88 6.60 -10.00
C ALA A 58 -5.00 6.36 -8.96
N GLN A 59 -6.26 6.20 -9.39
CA GLN A 59 -7.37 5.84 -8.48
C GLN A 59 -7.21 4.45 -7.87
N LYS A 60 -6.63 3.50 -8.62
CA LYS A 60 -6.37 2.14 -8.14
C LYS A 60 -5.17 2.10 -7.20
N GLU A 61 -4.09 2.78 -7.56
CA GLU A 61 -2.85 2.88 -6.77
C GLU A 61 -3.04 3.65 -5.45
N ASP A 62 -4.03 4.55 -5.37
CA ASP A 62 -4.40 5.22 -4.12
C ASP A 62 -4.96 4.25 -3.07
N LEU A 63 -5.55 3.12 -3.48
CA LEU A 63 -6.12 2.14 -2.56
C LEU A 63 -5.06 1.13 -2.12
N ILE A 64 -4.54 1.33 -0.91
CA ILE A 64 -3.51 0.47 -0.32
C ILE A 64 -4.09 -0.58 0.63
N LEU A 65 -3.37 -1.69 0.80
CA LEU A 65 -3.62 -2.66 1.86
C LEU A 65 -3.05 -2.12 3.18
N TRP A 66 -3.88 -2.11 4.23
CA TRP A 66 -3.56 -1.54 5.54
C TRP A 66 -3.77 -2.57 6.68
N PRO A 67 -2.85 -2.75 7.65
CA PRO A 67 -1.55 -2.07 7.78
C PRO A 67 -0.65 -2.24 6.55
N PRO A 68 0.31 -1.32 6.29
CA PRO A 68 1.10 -1.33 5.06
C PRO A 68 1.75 -2.70 4.83
N LEU A 69 1.44 -3.28 3.68
CA LEU A 69 1.98 -4.57 3.25
C LEU A 69 2.90 -4.35 2.07
N VAL A 70 4.05 -5.03 2.03
CA VAL A 70 4.98 -4.98 0.89
C VAL A 70 4.87 -6.28 0.11
N ILE A 71 4.60 -6.16 -1.18
CA ILE A 71 4.59 -7.27 -2.13
C ILE A 71 5.99 -7.37 -2.74
N ILE A 72 6.55 -8.58 -2.76
CA ILE A 72 7.88 -8.84 -3.28
C ILE A 72 7.78 -9.83 -4.43
N HIS A 73 8.26 -9.41 -5.59
CA HIS A 73 8.34 -10.21 -6.80
C HIS A 73 9.78 -10.64 -7.03
N ASN A 74 9.98 -11.94 -7.21
CA ASN A 74 11.24 -12.48 -7.71
C ASN A 74 11.11 -12.69 -9.21
N ILE A 75 11.92 -11.97 -9.98
CA ILE A 75 11.96 -12.09 -11.44
C ILE A 75 13.12 -12.95 -11.93
N SER A 76 13.84 -13.67 -11.06
CA SER A 76 14.97 -14.54 -11.48
C SER A 76 14.56 -15.63 -12.47
N MET A 77 13.27 -15.98 -12.52
CA MET A 77 12.71 -16.96 -13.46
C MET A 77 12.10 -16.33 -14.73
N SER A 78 12.13 -15.00 -14.89
CA SER A 78 11.66 -14.35 -16.13
C SER A 78 12.67 -14.46 -17.28
N ASP A 79 13.91 -14.85 -16.97
CA ASP A 79 14.92 -15.18 -17.98
C ASP A 79 14.58 -16.51 -18.65
N ASN A 80 14.54 -16.53 -19.99
CA ASN A 80 14.26 -17.71 -20.79
C ASN A 80 15.40 -18.75 -20.73
N ASN A 81 16.57 -18.38 -20.22
CA ASN A 81 17.69 -19.29 -20.02
C ASN A 81 17.68 -19.85 -18.59
N PRO A 82 17.31 -21.13 -18.40
CA PRO A 82 17.24 -21.73 -17.07
C PRO A 82 18.60 -21.82 -16.35
N LYS A 83 19.73 -21.66 -17.06
CA LYS A 83 21.07 -21.58 -16.44
C LYS A 83 21.30 -20.27 -15.69
N ASN A 84 20.53 -19.22 -15.99
CA ASN A 84 20.60 -17.94 -15.31
C ASN A 84 19.65 -17.86 -14.11
N TRP A 85 18.78 -18.88 -13.93
CA TRP A 85 17.88 -18.92 -12.79
C TRP A 85 18.67 -19.07 -11.51
N LYS A 86 18.54 -18.06 -10.65
CA LYS A 86 19.08 -18.10 -9.30
C LYS A 86 18.00 -18.57 -8.33
N VAL A 87 18.25 -19.70 -7.68
CA VAL A 87 17.45 -20.16 -6.54
C VAL A 87 17.93 -19.42 -5.31
N ILE A 88 17.02 -18.72 -4.64
CA ILE A 88 17.29 -17.98 -3.40
C ILE A 88 16.36 -18.55 -2.34
N THR A 89 16.92 -18.81 -1.15
CA THR A 89 16.12 -19.31 -0.02
C THR A 89 15.33 -18.19 0.64
N MET A 90 14.22 -18.52 1.29
CA MET A 90 13.41 -17.53 1.98
C MET A 90 14.21 -16.80 3.06
N GLU A 91 15.08 -17.51 3.78
CA GLU A 91 15.94 -16.94 4.81
C GLU A 91 16.89 -15.87 4.25
N THR A 92 17.39 -16.08 3.03
CA THR A 92 18.26 -15.09 2.36
C THR A 92 17.48 -13.83 2.02
N ILE A 93 16.24 -13.98 1.53
CA ILE A 93 15.35 -12.85 1.24
C ILE A 93 15.05 -12.08 2.53
N GLU A 94 14.69 -12.79 3.60
CA GLU A 94 14.42 -12.20 4.91
C GLU A 94 15.63 -11.44 5.47
N ALA A 95 16.84 -12.00 5.34
CA ALA A 95 18.06 -11.36 5.79
C ALA A 95 18.32 -10.04 5.05
N VAL A 96 18.20 -10.05 3.71
CA VAL A 96 18.39 -8.85 2.88
C VAL A 96 17.36 -7.76 3.21
N LEU A 97 16.09 -8.14 3.38
CA LEU A 97 15.03 -7.18 3.74
C LEU A 97 15.27 -6.59 5.14
N ARG A 98 15.68 -7.44 6.09
CA ARG A 98 16.01 -7.02 7.46
C ARG A 98 17.18 -6.04 7.47
N GLU A 99 18.26 -6.36 6.76
CA GLU A 99 19.44 -5.50 6.64
C GLU A 99 19.08 -4.15 6.04
N ARG A 100 18.31 -4.12 4.94
CA ARG A 100 17.87 -2.88 4.30
C ARG A 100 16.98 -2.02 5.17
N LEU A 101 15.99 -2.63 5.83
CA LEU A 101 15.09 -1.90 6.70
C LEU A 101 15.84 -1.34 7.91
N HIS A 102 16.74 -2.14 8.49
CA HIS A 102 17.62 -1.70 9.56
C HIS A 102 18.48 -0.51 9.12
N LYS A 103 19.17 -0.63 7.99
CA LYS A 103 20.00 0.43 7.41
C LYS A 103 19.19 1.71 7.13
N TYR A 104 18.00 1.60 6.54
CA TYR A 104 17.14 2.75 6.27
C TYR A 104 16.79 3.52 7.55
N PHE A 105 16.37 2.81 8.61
CA PHE A 105 16.06 3.45 9.89
C PHE A 105 17.30 4.00 10.59
N PHE A 106 18.42 3.28 10.52
CA PHE A 106 19.70 3.72 11.06
C PHE A 106 20.18 5.01 10.38
N ASP A 107 20.25 5.03 9.04
CA ASP A 107 20.66 6.20 8.26
C ASP A 107 19.67 7.38 8.49
N SER A 108 18.39 7.08 8.71
CA SER A 108 17.35 8.07 9.03
C SER A 108 17.38 8.59 10.48
N HIS A 109 18.30 8.11 11.33
CA HIS A 109 18.37 8.44 12.76
C HIS A 109 17.05 8.15 13.50
N ARG A 110 16.36 7.11 13.03
CA ARG A 110 15.09 6.59 13.55
C ARG A 110 15.25 5.12 13.95
N GLY A 111 16.49 4.71 14.23
CA GLY A 111 16.81 3.37 14.67
C GLY A 111 16.40 3.15 16.12
N ARG A 112 16.63 1.93 16.61
CA ARG A 112 16.31 1.55 18.00
C ARG A 112 17.09 2.39 19.01
N ALA A 113 18.39 2.59 18.77
CA ALA A 113 19.25 3.40 19.63
C ALA A 113 18.78 4.86 19.71
N ASP A 114 18.37 5.44 18.58
CA ASP A 114 17.84 6.81 18.53
C ASP A 114 16.50 6.92 19.27
N PHE A 115 15.60 5.93 19.11
CA PHE A 115 14.35 5.86 19.86
C PHE A 115 14.61 5.76 21.38
N GLU A 116 15.56 4.92 21.78
CA GLU A 116 15.96 4.79 23.18
C GLU A 116 16.60 6.08 23.71
N GLN A 117 17.37 6.81 22.91
CA GLN A 117 17.94 8.11 23.29
C GLN A 117 16.89 9.22 23.38
N VAL A 118 15.92 9.30 22.46
CA VAL A 118 14.79 10.25 22.57
C VAL A 118 13.97 9.96 23.83
N ASN A 119 13.88 8.70 24.24
CA ASN A 119 13.18 8.30 25.45
C ASN A 119 14.06 8.37 26.71
N SER A 120 15.38 8.51 26.53
CA SER A 120 16.40 8.55 27.57
C SER A 120 17.28 9.78 27.33
N ASP A 121 16.82 10.94 27.79
CA ASP A 121 17.77 11.88 28.38
C ASP A 121 18.43 11.19 29.58
N ASN A 122 19.44 10.36 29.30
CA ASN A 122 20.73 10.23 29.98
C ASN A 122 21.55 9.05 29.40
N ASN A 123 22.47 9.43 28.50
CA ASN A 123 23.74 8.79 28.14
C ASN A 123 23.82 7.66 27.07
N LYS A 124 24.48 8.06 25.99
CA LYS A 124 25.25 7.38 24.91
C LYS A 124 25.42 5.86 24.96
N CYS A 125 25.29 5.23 23.79
CA CYS A 125 26.05 4.03 23.45
C CYS A 125 26.45 3.98 21.95
N SER A 126 27.56 3.28 21.68
CA SER A 126 28.30 3.21 20.41
C SER A 126 27.90 1.97 19.61
N ILE A 127 27.92 2.11 18.28
CA ILE A 127 27.42 1.15 17.30
C ILE A 127 28.43 0.02 17.06
N SER A 128 27.93 -1.22 16.95
CA SER A 128 28.68 -2.38 16.47
C SER A 128 28.20 -2.77 15.06
N GLU A 129 29.13 -2.85 14.12
CA GLU A 129 28.91 -3.31 12.74
C GLU A 129 28.83 -4.85 12.69
N GLU A 130 27.80 -5.36 12.02
CA GLU A 130 27.64 -6.77 11.65
C GLU A 130 27.75 -6.91 10.13
N PRO A 131 28.17 -8.09 9.63
CA PRO A 131 28.74 -8.25 8.30
C PRO A 131 27.67 -8.21 7.20
N SER A 132 27.95 -7.45 6.15
CA SER A 132 27.11 -7.34 4.96
C SER A 132 27.12 -8.65 4.17
N ILE A 133 25.93 -9.21 3.96
CA ILE A 133 25.74 -10.30 3.01
C ILE A 133 25.82 -9.69 1.60
N GLN A 134 26.34 -10.45 0.63
CA GLN A 134 26.53 -10.05 -0.77
C GLN A 134 25.18 -9.70 -1.46
N GLY A 135 24.66 -8.50 -1.17
CA GLY A 135 23.34 -8.02 -1.56
C GLY A 135 23.20 -7.65 -3.04
N ASP A 136 24.33 -7.37 -3.70
CA ASP A 136 24.40 -6.81 -5.06
C ASP A 136 23.72 -7.70 -6.12
N MET A 137 23.85 -9.03 -6.02
CA MET A 137 23.22 -9.95 -6.99
C MET A 137 21.72 -10.16 -6.71
N VAL A 138 21.28 -10.11 -5.45
CA VAL A 138 19.86 -10.28 -5.07
C VAL A 138 19.05 -9.01 -5.39
N GLU A 139 19.71 -7.86 -5.33
CA GLU A 139 19.17 -6.54 -5.63
C GLU A 139 18.65 -6.40 -7.06
N SER A 140 19.30 -7.07 -8.02
CA SER A 140 18.89 -7.03 -9.44
C SER A 140 17.63 -7.83 -9.78
N ILE A 141 17.17 -8.73 -8.90
CA ILE A 141 16.12 -9.71 -9.21
C ILE A 141 14.89 -9.63 -8.30
N LEU A 142 14.99 -8.97 -7.15
CA LEU A 142 13.86 -8.75 -6.26
C LEU A 142 13.29 -7.34 -6.45
N TYR A 143 12.00 -7.26 -6.74
CA TYR A 143 11.26 -6.00 -6.83
C TYR A 143 10.22 -5.97 -5.72
N GLY A 144 10.23 -4.91 -4.92
CA GLY A 144 9.28 -4.70 -3.83
C GLY A 144 8.44 -3.45 -4.08
N TYR A 145 7.14 -3.54 -3.83
CA TYR A 145 6.22 -2.39 -3.87
C TYR A 145 5.16 -2.50 -2.78
N MET A 146 4.51 -1.38 -2.45
CA MET A 146 3.43 -1.38 -1.47
C MET A 146 2.19 -2.05 -2.06
N GLY A 147 1.62 -3.02 -1.35
CA GLY A 147 0.46 -3.77 -1.79
C GLY A 147 -0.75 -2.86 -1.93
N ILE A 148 -1.39 -2.93 -3.09
CA ILE A 148 -2.60 -2.18 -3.42
C ILE A 148 -3.82 -3.12 -3.45
N ALA A 149 -5.00 -2.54 -3.62
CA ALA A 149 -6.25 -3.29 -3.68
C ALA A 149 -6.25 -4.38 -4.79
N GLU A 150 -5.50 -4.17 -5.87
CA GLU A 150 -5.35 -5.16 -6.95
C GLU A 150 -4.51 -6.38 -6.56
N ASP A 151 -3.69 -6.31 -5.52
CA ASP A 151 -2.90 -7.45 -5.04
C ASP A 151 -3.66 -8.30 -4.01
N LEU A 152 -4.87 -7.89 -3.65
CA LEU A 152 -5.62 -8.51 -2.57
C LEU A 152 -5.81 -10.02 -2.78
N ASP A 153 -6.00 -10.46 -4.01
CA ASP A 153 -6.17 -11.87 -4.38
C ASP A 153 -4.86 -12.68 -4.33
N LYS A 154 -3.70 -12.01 -4.42
CA LYS A 154 -2.36 -12.62 -4.31
C LYS A 154 -1.95 -12.90 -2.87
N VAL A 155 -2.66 -12.31 -1.91
CA VAL A 155 -2.36 -12.42 -0.48
C VAL A 155 -3.01 -13.66 0.13
N ASP A 156 -2.33 -14.30 1.08
CA ASP A 156 -2.86 -15.48 1.77
C ASP A 156 -4.17 -15.18 2.53
N PHE A 157 -4.95 -16.22 2.84
CA PHE A 157 -6.26 -16.06 3.47
C PHE A 157 -6.20 -15.36 4.83
N ASN A 158 -5.20 -15.68 5.67
CA ASN A 158 -5.11 -15.13 7.01
C ASN A 158 -4.76 -13.64 6.97
N THR A 159 -3.86 -13.25 6.07
CA THR A 159 -3.52 -11.85 5.87
C THR A 159 -4.70 -11.08 5.29
N ARG A 160 -5.41 -11.63 4.29
CA ARG A 160 -6.65 -11.04 3.74
C ARG A 160 -7.70 -10.75 4.80
N MET A 161 -7.84 -11.60 5.81
CA MET A 161 -8.81 -11.41 6.89
C MET A 161 -8.45 -10.30 7.88
N ARG A 162 -7.18 -9.86 7.91
CA ARG A 162 -6.68 -8.86 8.87
C ARG A 162 -6.47 -7.48 8.26
N ILE A 163 -6.40 -7.39 6.93
CA ILE A 163 -6.15 -6.15 6.21
C ILE A 163 -7.44 -5.37 5.90
N LEU A 164 -7.30 -4.05 5.87
CA LEU A 164 -8.29 -3.07 5.45
C LEU A 164 -7.81 -2.42 4.16
N ILE A 165 -8.73 -1.99 3.30
CA ILE A 165 -8.39 -1.13 2.17
C ILE A 165 -8.49 0.32 2.64
N LYS A 166 -7.44 1.11 2.41
CA LYS A 166 -7.35 2.53 2.79
C LYS A 166 -6.90 3.38 1.61
N SER A 167 -7.40 4.61 1.52
CA SER A 167 -6.89 5.60 0.57
C SER A 167 -5.58 6.19 1.11
N LYS A 168 -4.57 6.31 0.25
CA LYS A 168 -3.30 6.95 0.59
C LYS A 168 -3.50 8.43 0.92
N ARG A 169 -4.34 9.13 0.13
CA ARG A 169 -4.69 10.54 0.39
C ARG A 169 -5.31 10.75 1.76
N GLU A 170 -6.22 9.87 2.19
CA GLU A 170 -6.81 9.96 3.53
C GLU A 170 -5.76 9.85 4.64
N ILE A 171 -4.69 9.08 4.42
CA ILE A 171 -3.58 8.96 5.38
C ILE A 171 -2.72 10.21 5.36
N GLU A 172 -2.36 10.72 4.17
CA GLU A 172 -1.58 11.95 4.01
C GLU A 172 -2.29 13.17 4.62
N ASP A 173 -3.61 13.28 4.43
CA ASP A 173 -4.43 14.34 5.02
C ASP A 173 -4.41 14.30 6.55
N LEU A 174 -4.45 13.10 7.14
CA LEU A 174 -4.35 12.92 8.59
C LEU A 174 -2.96 13.31 9.11
N GLU A 175 -1.88 12.96 8.40
CA GLU A 175 -0.52 13.37 8.74
C GLU A 175 -0.35 14.89 8.69
N MET A 176 -0.92 15.55 7.69
CA MET A 176 -0.93 17.01 7.57
C MET A 176 -1.68 17.66 8.73
N LEU A 177 -2.87 17.15 9.09
CA LEU A 177 -3.64 17.63 10.23
C LEU A 177 -2.86 17.49 11.55
N LEU A 178 -2.23 16.34 11.77
CA LEU A 178 -1.39 16.11 12.95
C LEU A 178 -0.19 17.07 12.99
N SER A 179 0.49 17.29 11.85
CA SER A 179 1.59 18.25 11.76
C SER A 179 1.15 19.66 12.15
N ASN A 180 -0.02 20.08 11.68
CA ASN A 180 -0.57 21.41 11.99
C ASN A 180 -0.96 21.54 13.47
N LEU A 181 -1.54 20.50 14.08
CA LEU A 181 -1.84 20.48 15.51
C LEU A 181 -0.57 20.57 16.36
N MET A 182 0.49 19.87 15.96
CA MET A 182 1.77 19.90 16.68
C MET A 182 2.48 21.27 16.56
N LYS A 183 2.32 21.97 15.43
CA LYS A 183 2.89 23.31 15.19
C LYS A 183 2.12 24.44 15.86
N GLY A 184 0.80 24.28 16.06
CA GLY A 184 -0.08 25.28 16.65
C GLY A 184 -0.01 25.42 18.18
N ASN A 185 0.83 24.63 18.86
CA ASN A 185 0.99 24.63 20.31
C ASN A 185 2.25 25.36 20.83
N ASN A 186 2.86 26.25 20.03
CA ASN A 186 3.99 27.10 20.42
C ASN A 186 3.65 28.59 20.37
#